data_AF-A0A535N5G5-F1
#
_entry.id   AF-A0A535N5G5-F1
#
_cell.length_a   1.000
_cell.length_b   1.000
_cell.length_c   1.000
_cell.angle_alpha   90.00
_cell.angle_beta   90.00
_cell.angle_gamma   90.00
#
_symmetry.space_group_name_H-M   'P 1'
#
loop_
_entity.id
_entity.type
_entity.pdbx_description
1 polymer ?
#
loop_
_entity_poly.entity_id
_entity_poly.type
_entity_poly.pdbx_seq_one_letter_code
_entity_poly.pdbx_strand_id
1 'polypeptide(L)'
;MAPARTEQGSVLAFLVTTFVVGWSCWAPVLASELRLLTLPGSVVATLVTVGLFSPSIGALTVTARRRGIDGLRDLIAQALHWRVGPQWYVLALLLPVSVRLIGLTVGVSPSAAFSDVLALGAWLSVPLALLTVGLLSSPLGEEVGWRGYLLPRLQRRVDPAAAAVAVGLITCAWHAPLFAMSFMPQSHLPYLLFCVRTLAVAVIAAWLYNRTG
;
A
#
# COMPACT_ATOMS: atom_id res chain seq x y z
N MET A 1 11.95 5.68 -26.11
CA MET A 1 10.71 4.95 -25.73
C MET A 1 11.05 3.46 -25.69
N ALA A 2 10.90 2.78 -24.56
CA ALA A 2 11.23 1.34 -24.48
C ALA A 2 10.15 0.51 -25.21
N PRO A 3 10.50 -0.54 -25.97
CA PRO A 3 9.52 -1.34 -26.71
C PRO A 3 8.49 -1.99 -25.79
N ALA A 4 7.23 -2.12 -26.21
CA ALA A 4 6.13 -2.60 -25.37
C ALA A 4 6.41 -3.95 -24.65
N ARG A 5 7.17 -4.85 -25.28
CA ARG A 5 7.61 -6.13 -24.69
C ARG A 5 8.57 -5.97 -23.51
N THR A 6 9.48 -4.98 -23.53
CA THR A 6 10.42 -4.77 -22.42
C THR A 6 9.72 -4.14 -21.23
N GLU A 7 8.68 -3.33 -21.45
CA GLU A 7 7.83 -2.84 -20.37
C GLU A 7 6.95 -3.97 -19.78
N GLN A 8 6.46 -4.92 -20.58
CA GLN A 8 5.65 -6.05 -20.06
C GLN A 8 6.49 -6.91 -19.13
N GLY A 9 7.71 -7.27 -19.56
CA GLY A 9 8.65 -7.98 -18.72
C GLY A 9 9.08 -7.18 -17.48
N SER A 10 8.99 -5.85 -17.49
CA SER A 10 9.30 -5.01 -16.33
C SER A 10 8.18 -5.02 -15.29
N VAL A 11 6.92 -4.90 -15.73
CA VAL A 11 5.74 -5.00 -14.85
C VAL A 11 5.65 -6.39 -14.23
N LEU A 12 5.84 -7.45 -15.01
CA LEU A 12 5.82 -8.81 -14.50
C LEU A 12 6.95 -9.05 -13.48
N ALA A 13 8.18 -8.64 -13.80
CA ALA A 13 9.30 -8.77 -12.86
C ALA A 13 9.05 -8.00 -11.56
N PHE A 14 8.42 -6.83 -11.64
CA PHE A 14 8.02 -6.04 -10.47
C PHE A 14 7.00 -6.81 -9.61
N LEU A 15 5.89 -7.25 -10.21
CA LEU A 15 4.83 -7.95 -9.48
C LEU A 15 5.36 -9.25 -8.85
N VAL A 16 6.13 -10.04 -9.59
CA VAL A 16 6.76 -11.26 -9.06
C VAL A 16 7.67 -10.93 -7.89
N THR A 17 8.55 -9.93 -8.02
CA THR A 17 9.46 -9.54 -6.92
C THR A 17 8.67 -9.09 -5.68
N THR A 18 7.65 -8.25 -5.86
CA THR A 18 6.81 -7.74 -4.78
C THR A 18 6.05 -8.85 -4.05
N PHE A 19 5.38 -9.74 -4.79
CA PHE A 19 4.64 -10.84 -4.19
C PHE A 19 5.57 -11.85 -3.52
N VAL A 20 6.69 -12.22 -4.16
CA VAL A 20 7.66 -13.17 -3.58
C VAL A 20 8.25 -12.61 -2.29
N VAL A 21 8.72 -11.36 -2.28
CA VAL A 21 9.29 -10.76 -1.07
C VAL A 21 8.24 -10.65 0.02
N GLY A 22 7.07 -10.09 -0.29
CA GLY A 22 5.98 -9.89 0.68
C GLY A 22 5.51 -11.21 1.30
N TRP A 23 5.15 -12.17 0.45
CA TRP A 23 4.58 -13.44 0.91
C TRP A 23 5.64 -14.35 1.55
N SER A 24 6.91 -14.29 1.13
CA SER A 24 7.97 -15.05 1.81
C SER A 24 8.26 -14.52 3.22
N CYS A 25 8.07 -13.22 3.47
CA CYS A 25 8.14 -12.68 4.82
C CYS A 25 6.93 -13.09 5.66
N TRP A 26 5.73 -13.11 5.07
CA TRP A 26 4.48 -13.38 5.80
C TRP A 26 4.17 -14.87 5.97
N ALA A 27 4.63 -15.76 5.10
CA ALA A 27 4.45 -17.21 5.22
C ALA A 27 4.95 -17.79 6.55
N PRO A 28 6.20 -17.52 7.02
CA PRO A 28 6.66 -18.01 8.32
C PRO A 28 5.92 -17.36 9.50
N VAL A 29 5.44 -16.13 9.34
CA VAL A 29 4.60 -15.46 10.35
C VAL A 29 3.26 -16.20 10.50
N LEU A 30 2.61 -16.53 9.38
CA LEU A 30 1.39 -17.33 9.36
C LEU A 30 1.64 -18.74 9.91
N ALA A 31 2.77 -19.37 9.58
CA ALA A 31 3.14 -20.67 10.15
C ALA A 31 3.32 -20.60 11.67
N SER A 32 3.83 -19.48 12.20
CA SER A 32 3.91 -19.24 13.65
C SER A 32 2.52 -19.11 14.29
N GLU A 33 1.60 -18.41 13.64
CA GLU A 33 0.20 -18.26 14.08
C GLU A 33 -0.51 -19.63 14.12
N LEU A 34 -0.28 -20.46 13.10
CA LEU A 34 -0.80 -21.83 13.00
C LEU A 34 -0.09 -22.83 13.92
N ARG A 35 0.85 -22.38 14.75
CA ARG A 35 1.66 -23.19 15.68
C ARG A 35 2.50 -24.28 14.99
N LEU A 36 2.84 -24.10 13.71
CA LEU A 36 3.72 -24.99 12.95
C LEU A 36 5.20 -24.73 13.26
N LEU A 37 5.52 -23.52 13.71
CA LEU A 37 6.82 -23.09 14.20
C LEU A 37 6.64 -22.04 15.30
N THR A 38 7.72 -21.64 15.97
CA THR A 38 7.68 -20.57 16.97
C THR A 38 8.65 -19.47 16.58
N LEU A 39 8.15 -18.25 16.35
CA LEU A 39 8.97 -17.06 16.15
C LEU A 39 8.93 -16.14 17.37
N PRO A 40 10.07 -15.56 17.76
CA PRO A 40 10.07 -14.43 18.69
C PRO A 40 9.25 -13.27 18.13
N GLY A 41 8.54 -12.54 19.00
CA GLY A 41 7.70 -11.40 18.58
C GLY A 41 8.46 -10.32 17.81
N SER A 42 9.75 -10.10 18.10
CA SER A 42 10.62 -9.19 17.36
C SER A 42 10.85 -9.63 15.91
N VAL A 43 10.97 -10.93 15.67
CA VAL A 43 11.12 -11.51 14.33
C VAL A 43 9.81 -11.38 13.56
N VAL A 44 8.67 -11.63 14.19
CA VAL A 44 7.34 -11.40 13.59
C VAL A 44 7.19 -9.95 13.16
N ALA A 45 7.46 -8.99 14.05
CA ALA A 45 7.36 -7.56 13.76
C ALA A 45 8.27 -7.16 12.58
N THR A 46 9.49 -7.68 12.54
CA THR A 46 10.46 -7.41 11.46
C THR A 46 9.96 -7.96 10.13
N LEU A 47 9.50 -9.21 10.09
CA LEU A 47 9.02 -9.85 8.87
C LEU A 47 7.74 -9.18 8.34
N VAL A 48 6.81 -8.82 9.22
CA VAL A 48 5.61 -8.06 8.82
C VAL A 48 6.01 -6.74 8.19
N THR A 49 6.94 -6.01 8.82
CA THR A 49 7.44 -4.71 8.33
C THR A 49 8.13 -4.85 6.98
N VAL A 50 9.10 -5.75 6.83
CA VAL A 50 9.80 -5.96 5.55
C VAL A 50 8.85 -6.40 4.46
N GLY A 51 7.89 -7.27 4.79
CA GLY A 51 6.85 -7.70 3.85
C GLY A 51 6.04 -6.52 3.34
N LEU A 52 5.70 -5.55 4.18
CA LEU A 52 4.97 -4.33 3.80
C LEU A 52 5.76 -3.43 2.84
N PHE A 53 7.09 -3.44 2.92
CA PHE A 53 7.98 -2.68 2.01
C PHE A 53 8.24 -3.40 0.67
N SER A 54 7.67 -4.59 0.45
CA SER A 54 7.90 -5.38 -0.76
C SER A 54 7.53 -4.68 -2.09
N PRO A 55 6.53 -3.78 -2.18
CA PRO A 55 6.29 -3.00 -3.40
C PRO A 55 7.47 -2.06 -3.71
N SER A 56 7.94 -1.29 -2.74
CA SER A 56 9.12 -0.44 -2.90
C SER A 56 10.38 -1.23 -3.21
N ILE A 57 10.62 -2.35 -2.51
CA ILE A 57 11.75 -3.26 -2.79
C ILE A 57 11.69 -3.77 -4.23
N GLY A 58 10.51 -4.19 -4.70
CA GLY A 58 10.31 -4.63 -6.09
C GLY A 58 10.60 -3.52 -7.10
N ALA A 59 10.10 -2.31 -6.84
CA ALA A 59 10.30 -1.15 -7.70
C ALA A 59 11.78 -0.79 -7.83
N LEU A 60 12.47 -0.67 -6.68
CA LEU A 60 13.89 -0.34 -6.61
C LEU A 60 14.72 -1.43 -7.28
N THR A 61 14.46 -2.71 -6.98
CA THR A 61 15.22 -3.84 -7.53
C THR A 61 15.11 -3.89 -9.06
N VAL A 62 13.90 -3.82 -9.61
CA VAL A 62 13.70 -3.90 -11.06
C VAL A 62 14.22 -2.64 -11.76
N THR A 63 14.07 -1.47 -11.14
CA THR A 63 14.61 -0.21 -11.68
C THR A 63 16.13 -0.23 -11.71
N ALA A 64 16.80 -0.61 -10.61
CA ALA A 64 18.25 -0.73 -10.54
C ALA A 64 18.80 -1.67 -11.62
N ARG A 65 18.18 -2.85 -11.79
CA ARG A 65 18.60 -3.85 -12.78
C ARG A 65 18.41 -3.42 -14.23
N ARG A 66 17.39 -2.62 -14.53
CA ARG A 66 17.03 -2.27 -15.92
C ARG A 66 17.50 -0.87 -16.35
N ARG A 67 17.63 0.06 -15.42
CA ARG A 67 17.92 1.48 -15.69
C ARG A 67 19.07 2.05 -14.85
N GLY A 68 19.71 1.22 -14.02
CA GLY A 68 20.86 1.64 -13.22
C GLY A 68 20.52 2.74 -12.21
N ILE A 69 21.55 3.49 -11.82
CA ILE A 69 21.45 4.54 -10.81
C ILE A 69 20.58 5.72 -11.25
N ASP A 70 20.59 6.06 -12.53
CA ASP A 70 19.79 7.18 -13.05
C ASP A 70 18.30 6.86 -12.98
N GLY A 71 17.90 5.63 -13.32
CA GLY A 71 16.52 5.21 -13.13
C GLY A 71 16.07 5.21 -11.67
N LEU A 72 16.96 4.87 -10.72
CA LEU A 72 16.66 4.96 -9.29
C LEU A 72 16.48 6.40 -8.84
N ARG A 73 17.34 7.31 -9.32
CA ARG A 73 17.20 8.76 -9.06
C ARG A 73 15.87 9.28 -9.57
N ASP A 74 15.47 8.92 -10.78
CA ASP A 74 14.18 9.32 -11.35
C ASP A 74 12.99 8.78 -10.53
N LEU A 75 13.09 7.55 -10.02
CA LEU A 75 12.04 6.95 -9.20
C LEU A 75 11.92 7.64 -7.83
N ILE A 76 13.04 7.94 -7.19
CA ILE A 76 13.06 8.62 -5.88
C ILE A 76 12.68 10.10 -6.04
N ALA A 77 13.08 10.76 -7.13
CA ALA A 77 12.76 12.15 -7.39
C ALA A 77 11.23 12.39 -7.42
N GLN A 78 10.45 11.45 -7.94
CA GLN A 78 8.99 11.51 -7.90
C GLN A 78 8.44 11.59 -6.46
N ALA A 79 9.03 10.85 -5.51
CA ALA A 79 8.63 10.91 -4.11
C ALA A 79 9.03 12.23 -3.41
N LEU A 80 9.94 13.00 -4.01
CA LEU A 80 10.42 14.28 -3.48
C LEU A 80 9.70 15.49 -4.12
N HIS A 81 8.67 15.28 -4.94
CA HIS A 81 7.83 16.35 -5.46
C HIS A 81 6.81 16.83 -4.41
N TRP A 82 7.24 17.72 -3.52
CA TRP A 82 6.38 18.31 -2.47
C TRP A 82 5.93 19.75 -2.78
N ARG A 83 6.39 20.38 -3.85
CA ARG A 83 5.99 21.77 -4.18
C ARG A 83 4.71 21.79 -5.01
N VAL A 84 3.60 21.36 -4.43
CA VAL A 84 2.26 21.38 -5.04
C VAL A 84 1.34 22.35 -4.31
N GLY A 85 0.27 22.80 -4.98
CA GLY A 85 -0.69 23.73 -4.38
C GLY A 85 -1.32 23.20 -3.08
N PRO A 86 -1.58 24.06 -2.07
CA PRO A 86 -2.07 23.66 -0.74
C PRO A 86 -3.39 22.87 -0.79
N GLN A 87 -4.23 23.13 -1.80
CA GLN A 87 -5.48 22.40 -2.02
C GLN A 87 -5.28 20.88 -2.17
N TRP A 88 -4.13 20.45 -2.72
CA TRP A 88 -3.86 19.02 -2.94
C TRP A 88 -3.54 18.30 -1.64
N TYR A 89 -2.89 18.97 -0.69
CA TYR A 89 -2.66 18.43 0.65
C TYR A 89 -3.98 18.26 1.42
N VAL A 90 -4.85 19.26 1.33
CA VAL A 90 -6.18 19.20 1.93
C VAL A 90 -6.98 18.03 1.35
N LEU A 91 -7.01 17.88 0.03
CA LEU A 91 -7.71 16.78 -0.62
C LEU A 91 -7.08 15.42 -0.31
N ALA A 92 -5.75 15.31 -0.27
CA ALA A 92 -5.03 14.08 0.07
C ALA A 92 -5.32 13.62 1.50
N LEU A 93 -5.58 14.56 2.43
CA LEU A 93 -5.97 14.25 3.80
C LEU A 93 -7.47 13.92 3.90
N LEU A 94 -8.34 14.75 3.32
CA LEU A 94 -9.78 14.65 3.52
C LEU A 94 -10.43 13.49 2.75
N LEU A 95 -9.98 13.20 1.53
CA LEU A 95 -10.65 12.16 0.70
C LEU A 95 -10.51 10.75 1.30
N PRO A 96 -9.32 10.27 1.72
CA PRO A 96 -9.21 8.95 2.37
C PRO A 96 -9.93 8.87 3.71
N VAL A 97 -9.95 9.96 4.49
CA VAL A 97 -10.72 10.05 5.74
C VAL A 97 -12.21 9.93 5.46
N SER A 98 -12.70 10.60 4.42
CA SER A 98 -14.12 10.52 4.03
C SER A 98 -14.52 9.09 3.65
N VAL A 99 -13.67 8.38 2.89
CA VAL A 99 -13.88 6.95 2.58
C VAL A 99 -13.95 6.09 3.85
N ARG A 100 -13.07 6.34 4.83
CA ARG A 100 -13.09 5.65 6.12
C ARG A 100 -14.40 5.93 6.88
N LEU A 101 -14.82 7.18 6.97
CA LEU A 101 -16.04 7.57 7.69
C LEU A 101 -17.30 6.96 7.06
N ILE A 102 -17.39 6.96 5.72
CA ILE A 102 -18.47 6.28 5.00
C ILE A 102 -18.42 4.76 5.24
N GLY A 103 -17.23 4.16 5.29
CA GLY A 103 -17.09 2.75 5.63
C GLY A 103 -17.61 2.40 7.03
N LEU A 104 -17.44 3.29 8.01
CA LEU A 104 -17.95 3.09 9.37
C LEU A 104 -19.48 3.11 9.44
N THR A 105 -20.17 3.87 8.59
CA THR A 105 -21.65 3.87 8.59
C THR A 105 -22.24 2.58 8.01
N VAL A 106 -21.46 1.83 7.22
CA VAL A 106 -21.89 0.59 6.56
C VAL A 106 -21.47 -0.67 7.33
N GLY A 107 -20.40 -0.60 8.14
CA GLY A 107 -19.74 -1.80 8.71
C GLY A 107 -19.78 -1.97 10.23
N VAL A 108 -20.34 -1.03 11.00
CA VAL A 108 -20.40 -1.12 12.47
C VAL A 108 -21.74 -0.60 12.98
N SER A 109 -22.24 -1.17 14.09
CA SER A 109 -23.31 -0.48 14.82
C SER A 109 -22.79 0.90 15.25
N PRO A 110 -23.61 1.97 15.17
CA PRO A 110 -23.17 3.33 15.49
C PRO A 110 -22.50 3.47 16.86
N SER A 111 -22.82 2.58 17.81
CA SER A 111 -22.30 2.56 19.17
C SER A 111 -20.84 2.09 19.29
N ALA A 112 -20.39 1.14 18.46
CA ALA A 112 -19.02 0.60 18.53
C ALA A 112 -18.00 1.56 17.90
N ALA A 113 -18.36 2.19 16.78
CA ALA A 113 -17.50 3.16 16.09
C ALA A 113 -17.27 4.45 16.90
N PHE A 114 -18.25 4.85 17.71
CA PHE A 114 -18.19 6.08 18.49
C PHE A 114 -17.33 5.94 19.76
N SER A 115 -17.25 4.72 20.33
CA SER A 115 -16.48 4.46 21.55
C SER A 115 -14.96 4.44 21.30
N ASP A 116 -14.51 3.97 20.14
CA ASP A 116 -13.08 3.95 19.77
C ASP A 116 -12.54 5.35 19.45
N VAL A 117 -13.37 6.22 18.87
CA VAL A 117 -12.99 7.61 18.53
C VAL A 117 -12.83 8.49 19.78
N LEU A 118 -13.52 8.17 20.88
CA LEU A 118 -13.47 8.94 22.12
C LEU A 118 -12.43 8.42 23.14
N ALA A 119 -11.80 7.28 22.88
CA ALA A 119 -10.78 6.72 23.78
C ALA A 119 -9.51 7.59 23.75
N LEU A 120 -9.22 8.29 24.84
CA LEU A 120 -8.04 9.18 24.99
C LEU A 120 -6.70 8.48 24.68
N GLY A 121 -6.61 7.17 24.91
CA GLY A 121 -5.46 6.34 24.53
C GLY A 121 -5.29 6.14 23.02
N ALA A 122 -6.38 6.16 22.25
CA ALA A 122 -6.33 6.16 20.79
C ALA A 122 -5.67 7.45 20.29
N TRP A 123 -6.00 8.61 20.86
CA TRP A 123 -5.43 9.91 20.49
C TRP A 123 -3.93 10.06 20.77
N LEU A 124 -3.39 9.41 21.81
CA LEU A 124 -1.94 9.37 22.07
C LEU A 124 -1.20 8.44 21.09
N SER A 125 -1.87 7.38 20.63
CA SER A 125 -1.34 6.48 19.61
C SER A 125 -1.49 7.02 18.18
N VAL A 126 -2.39 7.98 17.95
CA VAL A 126 -2.66 8.58 16.63
C VAL A 126 -1.42 9.25 16.02
N PRO A 127 -0.65 10.13 16.71
CA PRO A 127 0.57 10.67 16.15
C PRO A 127 1.61 9.60 15.81
N LEU A 128 1.78 8.59 16.66
CA LEU A 128 2.71 7.49 16.44
C LEU A 128 2.26 6.58 15.29
N ALA A 129 0.96 6.29 15.18
CA ALA A 129 0.36 5.54 14.07
C ALA A 129 0.40 6.33 12.76
N LEU A 130 0.18 7.65 12.79
CA LEU A 130 0.36 8.54 11.64
C LEU A 130 1.83 8.61 11.19
N LEU A 131 2.79 8.58 12.12
CA LEU A 131 4.22 8.52 11.81
C LEU A 131 4.64 7.14 11.28
N THR A 132 4.31 6.08 11.99
CA THR A 132 4.76 4.72 11.67
C THR A 132 3.99 4.10 10.50
N VAL A 133 2.66 4.14 10.54
CA VAL A 133 1.79 3.59 9.49
C VAL A 133 1.55 4.62 8.38
N GLY A 134 1.28 5.88 8.74
CA GLY A 134 0.88 6.93 7.80
C GLY A 134 2.02 7.65 7.05
N LEU A 135 3.27 7.61 7.55
CA LEU A 135 4.42 8.31 6.94
C LEU A 135 5.56 7.36 6.56
N LEU A 136 5.90 6.41 7.43
CA LEU A 136 7.06 5.54 7.23
C LEU A 136 6.71 4.24 6.48
N SER A 137 5.62 3.57 6.84
CA SER A 137 5.32 2.25 6.28
C SER A 137 4.44 2.30 5.02
N SER A 138 3.44 3.18 4.96
CA SER A 138 2.54 3.27 3.79
C SER A 138 3.12 4.14 2.66
N PRO A 139 3.52 5.41 2.85
CA PRO A 139 4.07 6.22 1.75
C PRO A 139 5.40 5.71 1.19
N LEU A 140 6.36 5.35 2.06
CA LEU A 140 7.68 4.91 1.60
C LEU A 140 7.75 3.42 1.27
N GLY A 141 6.94 2.58 1.92
CA GLY A 141 6.95 1.13 1.72
C GLY A 141 6.09 0.64 0.54
N GLU A 142 4.97 1.32 0.27
CA GLU A 142 4.01 0.88 -0.75
C GLU A 142 3.93 1.82 -1.95
N GLU A 143 3.84 3.14 -1.72
CA GLU A 143 3.52 4.10 -2.79
C GLU A 143 4.60 4.20 -3.87
N VAL A 144 5.88 4.05 -3.51
CA VAL A 144 6.97 4.04 -4.50
C VAL A 144 6.77 2.89 -5.50
N GLY A 145 6.28 1.74 -5.04
CA GLY A 145 5.92 0.62 -5.90
C GLY A 145 4.63 0.84 -6.67
N TRP A 146 3.55 1.16 -5.97
CA TRP A 146 2.23 1.25 -6.60
C TRP A 146 2.09 2.47 -7.52
N ARG A 147 2.43 3.67 -7.04
CA ARG A 147 2.26 4.94 -7.76
C ARG A 147 3.52 5.34 -8.51
N GLY A 148 4.71 5.16 -7.92
CA GLY A 148 5.97 5.52 -8.58
C GLY A 148 6.40 4.56 -9.69
N TYR A 149 6.03 3.28 -9.59
CA TYR A 149 6.46 2.26 -10.55
C TYR A 149 5.33 1.65 -11.39
N LEU A 150 4.31 1.06 -10.76
CA LEU A 150 3.30 0.26 -11.44
C LEU A 150 2.30 1.13 -12.21
N LEU A 151 1.69 2.12 -11.55
CA LEU A 151 0.63 2.96 -12.12
C LEU A 151 1.04 3.62 -13.46
N PRO A 152 2.20 4.32 -13.59
CA PRO A 152 2.56 5.00 -14.83
C PRO A 152 2.84 4.02 -15.98
N ARG A 153 3.23 2.77 -15.65
CA ARG A 153 3.44 1.72 -16.65
C ARG A 153 2.13 1.10 -17.13
N LEU A 154 1.13 0.99 -16.26
CA LEU A 154 -0.21 0.56 -16.65
C LEU A 154 -0.94 1.63 -17.47
N GLN A 155 -0.84 2.91 -17.07
CA GLN A 155 -1.43 4.04 -17.78
C GLN A 155 -0.90 4.24 -19.21
N ARG A 156 0.26 3.69 -19.54
CA ARG A 156 0.77 3.66 -20.94
C ARG A 156 0.03 2.68 -21.85
N ARG A 157 -0.87 1.86 -21.32
CA ARG A 157 -1.51 0.76 -22.04
C ARG A 157 -3.02 0.72 -21.93
N VAL A 158 -3.53 1.14 -20.79
CA VAL A 158 -4.96 1.21 -20.50
C VAL A 158 -5.29 2.61 -20.01
N ASP A 159 -6.56 2.98 -20.02
CA ASP A 159 -6.98 4.28 -19.53
C ASP A 159 -6.64 4.48 -18.03
N PRO A 160 -6.54 5.73 -17.55
CA PRO A 160 -6.13 6.00 -16.17
C PRO A 160 -7.02 5.39 -15.09
N ALA A 161 -8.32 5.24 -15.35
CA ALA A 161 -9.25 4.66 -14.38
C ALA A 161 -9.06 3.15 -14.28
N ALA A 162 -8.97 2.46 -15.43
CA ALA A 162 -8.65 1.03 -15.49
C ALA A 162 -7.29 0.72 -14.86
N ALA A 163 -6.27 1.55 -15.09
CA ALA A 163 -4.97 1.42 -14.46
C ALA A 163 -5.08 1.53 -12.92
N ALA A 164 -5.82 2.50 -12.41
CA ALA A 164 -6.02 2.69 -10.97
C ALA A 164 -6.78 1.52 -10.32
N VAL A 165 -7.83 1.03 -10.97
CA VAL A 165 -8.58 -0.16 -10.54
C VAL A 165 -7.67 -1.39 -10.51
N ALA A 166 -6.85 -1.59 -11.55
CA ALA A 166 -5.91 -2.71 -11.61
C ALA A 166 -4.89 -2.66 -10.47
N VAL A 167 -4.33 -1.47 -10.18
CA VAL A 167 -3.44 -1.28 -9.01
C VAL A 167 -4.18 -1.65 -7.73
N GLY A 168 -5.41 -1.17 -7.53
CA GLY A 168 -6.21 -1.48 -6.34
C GLY A 168 -6.48 -2.99 -6.18
N LEU A 169 -6.85 -3.70 -7.24
CA LEU A 169 -7.04 -5.16 -7.21
C LEU A 169 -5.73 -5.90 -6.87
N ILE A 170 -4.62 -5.48 -7.45
CA ILE A 170 -3.29 -6.04 -7.16
C ILE A 170 -2.94 -5.82 -5.69
N THR A 171 -3.19 -4.62 -5.15
CA THR A 171 -3.00 -4.32 -3.73
C THR A 171 -3.87 -5.21 -2.84
N CYS A 172 -5.13 -5.48 -3.23
CA CYS A 172 -6.01 -6.40 -2.49
C CYS A 172 -5.46 -7.82 -2.44
N ALA A 173 -5.02 -8.34 -3.58
CA ALA A 173 -4.44 -9.66 -3.68
C ALA A 173 -3.13 -9.76 -2.87
N TRP A 174 -2.29 -8.73 -2.93
CA TRP A 174 -1.04 -8.68 -2.17
C TRP A 174 -1.31 -8.77 -0.66
N HIS A 175 -2.30 -8.05 -0.13
CA HIS A 175 -2.68 -8.07 1.30
C HIS A 175 -3.30 -9.39 1.80
N ALA A 176 -3.67 -10.33 0.93
CA ALA A 176 -4.45 -11.51 1.30
C ALA A 176 -3.87 -12.31 2.49
N PRO A 177 -2.55 -12.56 2.62
CA PRO A 177 -2.02 -13.33 3.75
C PRO A 177 -2.27 -12.68 5.11
N LEU A 178 -2.37 -11.35 5.19
CA LEU A 178 -2.60 -10.64 6.45
C LEU A 178 -3.99 -10.91 7.03
N PHE A 179 -4.96 -11.31 6.21
CA PHE A 179 -6.29 -11.69 6.67
C PHE A 179 -6.32 -13.04 7.38
N ALA A 180 -5.28 -13.86 7.22
CA ALA A 180 -5.16 -15.16 7.88
C ALA A 180 -4.43 -15.09 9.24
N MET A 181 -3.99 -13.91 9.67
CA MET A 181 -3.23 -13.71 10.91
C MET A 181 -4.10 -12.97 11.93
N SER A 182 -4.54 -13.64 13.00
CA SER A 182 -5.57 -13.07 13.90
C SER A 182 -5.14 -11.82 14.66
N PHE A 183 -3.83 -11.63 14.85
CA PHE A 183 -3.27 -10.45 15.49
C PHE A 183 -3.17 -9.23 14.55
N MET A 184 -3.42 -9.40 13.24
CA MET A 184 -3.39 -8.32 12.27
C MET A 184 -4.76 -7.62 12.20
N PRO A 185 -4.82 -6.27 12.19
CA PRO A 185 -6.08 -5.52 12.07
C PRO A 185 -6.93 -5.91 10.86
N GLN A 186 -6.29 -6.31 9.77
CA GLN A 186 -6.92 -6.75 8.53
C GLN A 186 -7.82 -7.98 8.75
N SER A 187 -7.42 -8.92 9.61
CA SER A 187 -8.17 -10.15 9.87
C SER A 187 -9.56 -9.92 10.49
N HIS A 188 -9.79 -8.74 11.08
CA HIS A 188 -11.06 -8.35 11.67
C HIS A 188 -11.98 -7.58 10.72
N LEU A 189 -11.59 -7.40 9.45
CA LEU A 189 -12.38 -6.72 8.43
C LEU A 189 -12.93 -7.74 7.42
N PRO A 190 -14.18 -7.60 6.95
CA PRO A 190 -14.64 -8.38 5.80
C PRO A 190 -13.76 -8.09 4.58
N TYR A 191 -13.13 -9.13 4.02
CA TYR A 191 -12.17 -8.98 2.92
C TYR A 191 -12.74 -8.19 1.74
N LEU A 192 -14.01 -8.43 1.38
CA LEU A 192 -14.68 -7.69 0.31
C LEU A 192 -14.80 -6.19 0.61
N LEU A 193 -15.14 -5.81 1.84
CA LEU A 193 -15.21 -4.39 2.23
C LEU A 193 -13.83 -3.74 2.23
N PHE A 194 -12.80 -4.48 2.64
CA PHE A 194 -11.41 -4.03 2.48
C PHE A 194 -11.08 -3.80 1.00
N CYS A 195 -11.47 -4.71 0.10
CA CYS A 195 -11.20 -4.56 -1.33
C CYS A 195 -11.88 -3.33 -1.92
N VAL A 196 -13.17 -3.11 -1.61
CA VAL A 196 -13.92 -1.93 -2.05
C VAL A 196 -13.25 -0.64 -1.56
N ARG A 197 -12.86 -0.58 -0.28
CA ARG A 197 -12.13 0.56 0.29
C ARG A 197 -10.80 0.78 -0.44
N THR A 198 -10.02 -0.28 -0.64
CA THR A 198 -8.71 -0.21 -1.29
C THR A 198 -8.81 0.25 -2.74
N LEU A 199 -9.83 -0.20 -3.47
CA LEU A 199 -10.13 0.29 -4.83
C LEU A 199 -10.44 1.79 -4.83
N ALA A 200 -11.30 2.24 -3.92
CA ALA A 200 -11.64 3.67 -3.81
C ALA A 200 -10.39 4.52 -3.51
N VAL A 201 -9.56 4.09 -2.56
CA VAL A 201 -8.30 4.76 -2.22
C VAL A 201 -7.32 4.74 -3.39
N ALA A 202 -7.19 3.63 -4.12
CA ALA A 202 -6.32 3.52 -5.29
C ALA A 202 -6.74 4.48 -6.41
N VAL A 203 -8.04 4.62 -6.67
CA VAL A 203 -8.59 5.58 -7.65
C VAL A 203 -8.32 7.03 -7.21
N ILE A 204 -8.60 7.37 -5.95
CA ILE A 204 -8.32 8.71 -5.41
C ILE A 204 -6.83 9.02 -5.48
N ALA A 205 -5.97 8.09 -5.07
CA ALA A 205 -4.52 8.27 -5.06
C ALA A 205 -3.97 8.40 -6.49
N ALA A 206 -4.45 7.60 -7.44
CA ALA A 206 -4.08 7.73 -8.85
C ALA A 206 -4.53 9.08 -9.44
N TRP A 207 -5.72 9.55 -9.08
CA TRP A 207 -6.20 10.87 -9.49
C TRP A 207 -5.34 11.99 -8.92
N LEU A 208 -5.02 11.96 -7.62
CA LEU A 208 -4.12 12.92 -6.99
C LEU A 208 -2.75 12.92 -7.67
N TYR A 209 -2.15 11.75 -7.83
CA TYR A 209 -0.87 11.56 -8.51
C TYR A 209 -0.86 12.21 -9.90
N ASN A 210 -1.86 11.91 -10.73
CA ASN A 210 -1.99 12.48 -12.07
C ASN A 210 -2.19 14.00 -12.09
N ARG A 211 -2.69 14.58 -11.00
CA ARG A 211 -2.92 16.03 -10.87
C ARG A 211 -1.73 16.79 -10.31
N THR A 212 -0.83 16.12 -9.59
CA THR A 212 0.31 16.75 -8.92
C THR A 212 1.65 16.49 -9.60
N GLY A 213 1.76 15.47 -10.45
CA GLY A 213 2.96 15.17 -11.24
C GLY A 213 3.77 14.00 -10.68
#